data_AF-A0A2S6XCM2-F1
#
_entry.id   AF-A0A2S6XCM2-F1
#
_cell.length_a   1.000
_cell.length_b   1.000
_cell.length_c   1.000
_cell.angle_alpha   90.00
_cell.angle_beta   90.00
_cell.angle_gamma   90.00
#
_symmetry.space_group_name_H-M   'P 1'
#
loop_
_entity.id
_entity.type
_entity.pdbx_description
1 polymer ?
#
loop_
_entity_poly.entity_id
_entity_poly.type
_entity_poly.pdbx_seq_one_letter_code
_entity_poly.pdbx_strand_id
1 'polypeptide(L)'
;MTSENEYAITVTRADESVTRIGPIPYLHVAEAMHRYFTGEARTHTAGAAEAHVEIAAYDPDAEHLPLVSCSTDAVLVAMEDPEQNPDGPFPDLWSRFRAQHGYEEAEKVWSTAVALIDQPADEDDGMVTVRVPRETAEVLAGIIDGHLEEYPCPVEDMWGVIEAVRQMDAERGAEMYREHRYRVNGGTVYDVVDRVEVETEFADSDTARAWVNKHGKSAPGEK
;
A
#
# COMPACT_ATOMS: atom_id res chain seq x y z
N MET A 1 -9.14 35.27 22.59
CA MET A 1 -9.27 34.76 21.21
C MET A 1 -8.04 35.21 20.45
N THR A 2 -6.94 34.49 20.63
CA THR A 2 -5.73 34.67 19.81
C THR A 2 -6.09 34.11 18.44
N SER A 3 -6.02 34.94 17.39
CA SER A 3 -5.98 34.43 16.02
C SER A 3 -4.86 33.40 15.98
N GLU A 4 -5.19 32.16 15.64
CA GLU A 4 -4.17 31.17 15.32
C GLU A 4 -3.41 31.74 14.12
N ASN A 5 -2.17 32.19 14.36
CA ASN A 5 -1.33 32.69 13.28
C ASN A 5 -0.93 31.48 12.43
N GLU A 6 -1.73 31.18 11.43
CA GLU A 6 -1.39 30.21 10.41
C GLU A 6 -0.24 30.76 9.54
N TYR A 7 0.61 29.85 9.10
CA TYR A 7 1.78 30.16 8.30
C TYR A 7 1.58 29.66 6.87
N ALA A 8 2.35 30.23 5.95
CA ALA A 8 2.48 29.71 4.60
C ALA A 8 3.97 29.64 4.23
N ILE A 9 4.31 28.71 3.34
CA ILE A 9 5.60 28.69 2.64
C ILE A 9 5.40 29.27 1.26
N THR A 10 6.16 30.31 0.93
CA THR A 10 6.23 30.85 -0.44
C THR A 10 7.53 30.38 -1.08
N VAL A 11 7.42 29.75 -2.25
CA VAL A 11 8.53 29.35 -3.09
C VAL A 11 8.50 30.18 -4.37
N THR A 12 9.51 31.01 -4.58
CA THR A 12 9.68 31.82 -5.79
C THR A 12 10.82 31.24 -6.62
N ARG A 13 10.53 30.79 -7.82
CA ARG A 13 11.52 30.20 -8.75
C ARG A 13 12.27 31.28 -9.54
N ALA A 14 13.28 30.86 -10.29
CA ALA A 14 14.08 31.77 -11.13
C ALA A 14 13.30 32.44 -12.27
N ASP A 15 12.22 31.81 -12.73
CA ASP A 15 11.28 32.35 -13.71
C ASP A 15 10.22 33.28 -13.08
N GLU A 16 10.41 33.68 -11.82
CA GLU A 16 9.51 34.50 -11.01
C GLU A 16 8.14 33.86 -10.73
N SER A 17 7.93 32.59 -11.11
CA SER A 17 6.73 31.86 -10.70
C SER A 17 6.73 31.61 -9.20
N VAL A 18 5.55 31.78 -8.59
CA VAL A 18 5.35 31.70 -7.15
C VAL A 18 4.40 30.56 -6.83
N THR A 19 4.84 29.66 -5.96
CA THR A 19 3.98 28.63 -5.35
C THR A 19 3.85 28.93 -3.87
N ARG A 20 2.61 28.97 -3.36
CA ARG A 20 2.33 29.14 -1.93
C ARG A 20 1.75 27.85 -1.37
N ILE A 21 2.19 27.45 -0.18
CA ILE A 21 1.75 26.22 0.48
C ILE A 21 1.20 26.59 1.86
N GLY A 22 -0.07 26.30 2.10
CA GLY A 22 -0.75 26.62 3.36
C GLY A 22 -2.27 26.37 3.31
N PRO A 23 -2.98 26.54 4.44
CA PRO A 23 -2.47 27.02 5.72
C PRO A 23 -1.64 25.96 6.48
N ILE A 24 -0.60 26.42 7.18
CA ILE A 24 0.26 25.60 8.05
C ILE A 24 -0.05 25.98 9.51
N PRO A 25 -0.59 25.06 10.32
CA PRO A 25 -1.08 25.40 11.66
C PRO A 25 0.03 25.68 12.67
N TYR A 26 1.25 25.19 12.43
CA TYR A 26 2.34 25.27 13.40
C TYR A 26 3.65 25.75 12.77
N LEU A 27 4.31 26.71 13.43
CA LEU A 27 5.59 27.27 12.98
C LEU A 27 6.68 26.21 12.80
N HIS A 28 6.79 25.24 13.71
CA HIS A 28 7.82 24.20 13.62
C HIS A 28 7.66 23.29 12.38
N VAL A 29 6.43 23.15 11.86
CA VAL A 29 6.17 22.46 10.59
C VAL A 29 6.64 23.33 9.42
N ALA A 30 6.30 24.63 9.42
CA ALA A 30 6.80 25.57 8.42
C ALA A 30 8.35 25.64 8.41
N GLU A 31 8.99 25.65 9.58
CA GLU A 31 10.46 25.61 9.72
C GLU A 31 11.06 24.29 9.24
N ALA A 32 10.39 23.15 9.45
CA ALA A 32 10.83 21.87 8.91
C ALA A 32 10.76 21.87 7.37
N MET A 33 9.66 22.35 6.80
CA MET A 33 9.50 22.47 5.35
C MET A 33 10.53 23.43 4.75
N HIS A 34 10.72 24.60 5.38
CA HIS A 34 11.71 25.60 4.97
C HIS A 34 13.13 25.03 4.95
N ARG A 35 13.54 24.31 6.01
CA ARG A 35 14.85 23.65 6.07
C ARG A 35 15.01 22.61 4.97
N TYR A 36 13.98 21.82 4.69
CA TYR A 36 14.02 20.86 3.59
C TYR A 36 14.21 21.57 2.24
N PHE A 37 13.40 22.59 1.93
CA PHE A 37 13.46 23.28 0.63
C PHE A 37 14.76 24.07 0.42
N THR A 38 15.31 24.66 1.49
CA THR A 38 16.58 25.42 1.42
C THR A 38 17.84 24.56 1.58
N GLY A 39 17.69 23.31 2.03
CA GLY A 39 18.77 22.34 2.21
C GLY A 39 18.66 21.20 1.20
N GLU A 40 18.05 20.10 1.61
CA GLU A 40 18.04 18.82 0.89
C GLU A 40 17.44 18.90 -0.52
N ALA A 41 16.37 19.67 -0.71
CA ALA A 41 15.71 19.78 -2.02
C ALA A 41 16.65 20.38 -3.08
N ARG A 42 17.53 21.31 -2.69
CA ARG A 42 18.45 22.00 -3.62
C ARG A 42 19.41 21.06 -4.33
N THR A 43 19.76 19.94 -3.70
CA THR A 43 20.69 18.94 -4.25
C THR A 43 20.00 17.80 -5.00
N HIS A 44 18.72 17.56 -4.74
CA HIS A 44 18.03 16.36 -5.22
C HIS A 44 16.80 16.64 -6.10
N THR A 45 16.34 17.88 -6.19
CA THR A 45 15.15 18.24 -6.97
C THR A 45 15.49 19.27 -8.05
N ALA A 46 15.07 19.00 -9.28
CA ALA A 46 15.27 19.90 -10.40
C ALA A 46 14.57 21.26 -10.15
N GLY A 47 15.26 22.36 -10.42
CA GLY A 47 14.73 23.72 -10.24
C GLY A 47 14.72 24.23 -8.79
N ALA A 48 15.03 23.40 -7.78
CA ALA A 48 15.06 23.83 -6.38
C ALA A 48 16.28 24.70 -6.02
N ALA A 49 17.42 24.50 -6.71
CA ALA A 49 18.67 25.21 -6.41
C ALA A 49 18.56 26.74 -6.55
N GLU A 50 17.74 27.20 -7.50
CA GLU A 50 17.55 28.63 -7.80
C GLU A 50 16.33 29.23 -7.11
N ALA A 51 15.55 28.42 -6.38
CA ALA A 51 14.35 28.87 -5.72
C ALA A 51 14.68 29.64 -4.41
N HIS A 52 13.96 30.75 -4.22
CA HIS A 52 13.88 31.48 -2.96
C HIS A 52 12.69 30.96 -2.15
N VAL A 53 12.91 30.73 -0.85
CA VAL A 53 11.90 30.14 0.03
C VAL A 53 11.79 30.95 1.31
N GLU A 54 10.57 31.35 1.64
CA GLU A 54 10.26 32.15 2.82
C GLU A 54 9.08 31.57 3.59
N ILE A 55 9.07 31.82 4.90
CA ILE A 55 7.92 31.57 5.77
C ILE A 55 7.19 32.91 5.91
N ALA A 56 5.92 32.94 5.54
CA ALA A 56 5.05 34.11 5.65
C ALA A 56 3.84 33.83 6.55
N ALA A 57 3.13 34.88 6.94
CA ALA A 57 1.79 34.72 7.47
C ALA A 57 0.86 34.21 6.36
N TYR A 58 -0.07 33.32 6.71
CA TYR A 58 -1.06 32.84 5.76
C TYR A 58 -1.99 33.98 5.31
N ASP A 59 -2.19 34.09 4.00
CA ASP A 59 -3.10 35.04 3.36
C ASP A 59 -4.27 34.28 2.73
N PRO A 60 -5.49 34.32 3.32
CA PRO A 60 -6.63 33.57 2.80
C PRO A 60 -7.13 34.06 1.44
N ASP A 61 -6.76 35.27 1.02
CA ASP A 61 -7.18 35.84 -0.27
C ASP A 61 -6.24 35.44 -1.42
N ALA A 62 -5.08 34.85 -1.11
CA ALA A 62 -4.14 34.35 -2.10
C ALA A 62 -4.33 32.85 -2.37
N GLU A 63 -4.02 32.42 -3.60
CA GLU A 63 -4.05 31.02 -3.98
C GLU A 63 -2.92 30.24 -3.28
N HIS A 64 -3.30 29.15 -2.60
CA HIS A 64 -2.41 28.29 -1.83
C HIS A 64 -2.67 26.83 -2.18
N LEU A 65 -1.59 26.07 -2.35
CA LEU A 65 -1.66 24.62 -2.36
C LEU A 65 -1.88 24.11 -0.94
N PRO A 66 -2.84 23.19 -0.72
CA PRO A 66 -3.09 22.64 0.60
C PRO A 66 -1.96 21.69 1.02
N LEU A 67 -1.89 21.45 2.32
CA LEU A 67 -1.08 20.38 2.90
C LEU A 67 -1.69 19.01 2.57
N VAL A 68 -0.82 18.00 2.42
CA VAL A 68 -1.23 16.64 2.09
C VAL A 68 -1.16 15.79 3.35
N SER A 69 -2.25 15.08 3.67
CA SER A 69 -2.28 14.21 4.84
C SER A 69 -1.36 13.00 4.66
N CYS A 70 -0.79 12.51 5.76
CA CYS A 70 0.14 11.38 5.74
C CYS A 70 -0.62 10.04 5.63
N SER A 71 -1.20 9.79 4.46
CA SER A 71 -1.94 8.56 4.16
C SER A 71 -1.87 8.23 2.68
N THR A 72 -1.87 6.95 2.34
CA THR A 72 -1.82 6.48 0.95
C THR A 72 -2.96 7.06 0.12
N ASP A 73 -4.20 7.02 0.62
CA ASP A 73 -5.37 7.56 -0.09
C ASP A 73 -5.25 9.05 -0.40
N ALA A 74 -4.79 9.86 0.57
CA ALA A 74 -4.60 11.30 0.34
C ALA A 74 -3.51 11.58 -0.70
N VAL A 75 -2.45 10.76 -0.75
CA VAL A 75 -1.41 10.88 -1.78
C VAL A 75 -1.96 10.47 -3.14
N LEU A 76 -2.73 9.38 -3.24
CA LEU A 76 -3.37 8.95 -4.49
C LEU A 76 -4.31 10.03 -5.04
N VAL A 77 -5.20 10.57 -4.19
CA VAL A 77 -6.10 11.67 -4.57
C VAL A 77 -5.30 12.89 -5.04
N ALA A 78 -4.20 13.22 -4.36
CA ALA A 78 -3.36 14.34 -4.76
C ALA A 78 -2.57 14.10 -6.05
N MET A 79 -2.24 12.84 -6.39
CA MET A 79 -1.59 12.47 -7.65
C MET A 79 -2.53 12.64 -8.86
N GLU A 80 -3.83 12.42 -8.66
CA GLU A 80 -4.85 12.58 -9.70
C GLU A 80 -5.37 14.01 -9.85
N ASP A 81 -5.15 14.87 -8.84
CA ASP A 81 -5.61 16.25 -8.83
C ASP A 81 -4.62 17.18 -9.55
N PRO A 82 -4.97 17.73 -10.73
CA PRO A 82 -4.09 18.65 -11.45
C PRO A 82 -3.80 19.93 -10.67
N GLU A 83 -4.68 20.34 -9.74
CA GLU A 83 -4.47 21.52 -8.89
C GLU A 83 -3.37 21.28 -7.85
N GLN A 84 -3.04 20.01 -7.53
CA GLN A 84 -1.91 19.66 -6.67
C GLN A 84 -0.56 19.69 -7.40
N ASN A 85 -0.54 19.94 -8.71
CA ASN A 85 0.70 20.02 -9.48
C ASN A 85 1.61 18.78 -9.28
N PRO A 86 1.08 17.55 -9.48
CA PRO A 86 1.76 16.30 -9.08
C PRO A 86 3.12 16.12 -9.73
N ASP A 87 3.21 16.35 -11.04
CA ASP A 87 4.42 16.23 -11.86
C ASP A 87 4.98 17.59 -12.31
N GLY A 88 4.59 18.65 -11.61
CA GLY A 88 4.90 20.01 -11.99
C GLY A 88 6.31 20.49 -11.68
N PRO A 89 6.59 21.77 -11.97
CA PRO A 89 7.83 22.38 -11.50
C PRO A 89 7.90 22.42 -9.97
N PHE A 90 9.13 22.42 -9.44
CA PHE A 90 9.38 22.54 -8.00
C PHE A 90 8.64 23.75 -7.38
N PRO A 91 7.95 23.59 -6.23
CA PRO A 91 7.80 22.35 -5.46
C PRO A 91 6.68 21.46 -6.03
N ASP A 92 7.06 20.28 -6.51
CA ASP A 92 6.14 19.22 -6.92
C ASP A 92 5.49 18.54 -5.70
N LEU A 93 4.49 17.69 -5.94
CA LEU A 93 3.77 16.99 -4.88
C LEU A 93 4.70 16.16 -3.97
N TRP A 94 5.68 15.47 -4.54
CA TRP A 94 6.66 14.69 -3.77
C TRP A 94 7.50 15.58 -2.83
N SER A 95 8.03 16.69 -3.34
CA SER A 95 8.84 17.63 -2.57
C SER A 95 8.02 18.23 -1.44
N ARG A 96 6.75 18.61 -1.69
CA ARG A 96 5.85 19.11 -0.65
C ARG A 96 5.57 18.06 0.42
N PHE A 97 5.26 16.84 0.00
CA PHE A 97 4.96 15.73 0.91
C PHE A 97 6.15 15.36 1.80
N ARG A 98 7.34 15.24 1.20
CA ARG A 98 8.59 14.99 1.92
C ARG A 98 8.96 16.13 2.88
N ALA A 99 8.75 17.39 2.47
CA ALA A 99 8.98 18.55 3.33
C ALA A 99 8.11 18.52 4.59
N GLN A 100 6.86 18.06 4.44
CA GLN A 100 5.86 18.04 5.50
C GLN A 100 6.08 16.90 6.50
N HIS A 101 6.41 15.70 6.02
CA HIS A 101 6.42 14.48 6.85
C HIS A 101 7.81 13.88 7.11
N GLY A 102 8.84 14.39 6.43
CA GLY A 102 10.20 13.83 6.49
C GLY A 102 10.36 12.60 5.57
N TYR A 103 11.62 12.22 5.33
CA TYR A 103 11.97 11.21 4.32
C TYR A 103 11.37 9.83 4.61
N GLU A 104 11.54 9.30 5.82
CA GLU A 104 11.15 7.92 6.14
C GLU A 104 9.64 7.68 5.97
N GLU A 105 8.80 8.56 6.50
CA GLU A 105 7.35 8.40 6.39
C GLU A 105 6.87 8.73 4.96
N ALA A 106 7.48 9.74 4.32
CA ALA A 106 7.13 10.09 2.96
C ALA A 106 7.44 8.95 1.97
N GLU A 107 8.63 8.35 2.05
CA GLU A 107 9.03 7.21 1.22
C GLU A 107 8.06 6.03 1.41
N LYS A 108 7.75 5.69 2.65
CA LYS A 108 6.85 4.58 2.97
C LYS A 108 5.45 4.76 2.37
N VAL A 109 4.85 5.94 2.56
CA VAL A 109 3.50 6.21 2.04
C VAL A 109 3.52 6.34 0.51
N TRP A 110 4.51 7.03 -0.04
CA TRP A 110 4.62 7.26 -1.48
C TRP A 110 4.89 5.99 -2.27
N SER A 111 5.83 5.16 -1.82
CA SER A 111 6.09 3.86 -2.47
C SER A 111 4.87 2.95 -2.46
N THR A 112 4.08 2.97 -1.38
CA THR A 112 2.81 2.25 -1.31
C THR A 112 1.79 2.78 -2.31
N ALA A 113 1.65 4.11 -2.43
CA ALA A 113 0.73 4.74 -3.38
C ALA A 113 1.13 4.43 -4.82
N VAL A 114 2.40 4.58 -5.18
CA VAL A 114 2.92 4.24 -6.51
C VAL A 114 2.71 2.76 -6.82
N ALA A 115 2.96 1.86 -5.86
CA ALA A 115 2.71 0.43 -6.06
C ALA A 115 1.23 0.07 -6.30
N LEU A 116 0.27 0.91 -5.88
CA LEU A 116 -1.15 0.73 -6.18
C LEU A 116 -1.52 1.26 -7.58
N ILE A 117 -0.79 2.26 -8.08
CA ILE A 117 -0.96 2.78 -9.46
C ILE A 117 -0.29 1.84 -10.47
N ASP A 118 0.89 1.33 -10.12
CA ASP A 118 1.68 0.40 -10.94
C ASP A 118 1.18 -1.03 -10.86
N GLN A 119 0.26 -1.34 -9.94
CA GLN A 119 -0.56 -2.53 -10.10
C GLN A 119 -1.23 -2.37 -11.46
N PRO A 120 -1.03 -3.32 -12.40
CA PRO A 120 -1.84 -3.30 -13.61
C PRO A 120 -3.27 -3.15 -13.11
N ALA A 121 -4.01 -2.16 -13.63
CA ALA A 121 -5.44 -2.20 -13.54
C ALA A 121 -5.77 -3.55 -14.13
N ASP A 122 -6.01 -4.54 -13.26
CA ASP A 122 -6.25 -5.90 -13.70
C ASP A 122 -7.29 -5.73 -14.78
N GLU A 123 -6.93 -6.18 -15.99
CA GLU A 123 -7.95 -6.63 -16.90
C GLU A 123 -8.93 -7.36 -16.00
N ASP A 124 -10.17 -6.86 -15.95
CA ASP A 124 -11.27 -7.48 -15.24
C ASP A 124 -11.44 -8.86 -15.88
N ASP A 125 -10.55 -9.79 -15.53
CA ASP A 125 -10.53 -11.19 -15.86
C ASP A 125 -11.72 -11.67 -15.07
N GLY A 126 -12.91 -11.54 -15.68
CA GLY A 126 -14.19 -11.53 -15.00
C GLY A 126 -14.36 -12.72 -14.07
N MET A 127 -13.87 -12.59 -12.85
CA MET A 127 -13.94 -13.61 -11.83
C MET A 127 -15.34 -13.49 -11.26
N VAL A 128 -16.24 -14.26 -11.86
CA VAL A 128 -17.61 -14.37 -11.40
C VAL A 128 -17.62 -15.22 -10.14
N THR A 129 -17.84 -14.59 -8.99
CA THR A 129 -18.09 -15.31 -7.74
C THR A 129 -19.49 -15.94 -7.80
N VAL A 130 -19.55 -17.25 -8.02
CA VAL A 130 -20.81 -18.02 -8.04
C VAL A 130 -21.01 -18.72 -6.70
N ARG A 131 -22.15 -18.48 -6.04
CA ARG A 131 -22.57 -19.25 -4.87
C ARG A 131 -23.25 -20.53 -5.31
N VAL A 132 -22.63 -21.67 -5.05
CA VAL A 132 -23.21 -22.99 -5.32
C VAL A 132 -23.51 -23.72 -4.01
N PRO A 133 -24.52 -24.61 -3.97
CA PRO A 133 -24.72 -25.51 -2.85
C PRO A 133 -23.50 -26.39 -2.62
N ARG A 134 -23.23 -26.76 -1.36
CA ARG A 134 -22.06 -27.58 -0.96
C ARG A 134 -21.92 -28.87 -1.78
N GLU A 135 -23.01 -29.60 -1.97
CA GLU A 135 -23.04 -30.84 -2.77
C GLU A 135 -22.62 -30.60 -4.23
N THR A 136 -22.91 -29.41 -4.78
CA THR A 136 -22.48 -29.02 -6.13
C THR A 136 -21.00 -28.64 -6.16
N ALA A 137 -20.50 -27.96 -5.13
CA ALA A 137 -19.08 -27.63 -4.98
C ALA A 137 -18.21 -28.89 -4.91
N GLU A 138 -18.62 -29.87 -4.11
CA GLU A 138 -17.92 -31.16 -3.96
C GLU A 138 -17.86 -31.93 -5.29
N VAL A 139 -18.93 -31.90 -6.09
CA VAL A 139 -18.94 -32.51 -7.45
C VAL A 139 -18.00 -31.77 -8.40
N LEU A 140 -18.00 -30.43 -8.39
CA LEU A 140 -17.12 -29.63 -9.24
C LEU A 140 -15.64 -29.82 -8.88
N ALA A 141 -15.32 -29.87 -7.59
CA ALA A 141 -13.98 -30.21 -7.10
C ALA A 141 -13.51 -31.57 -7.65
N GLY A 142 -14.37 -32.58 -7.62
CA GLY A 142 -14.05 -33.90 -8.18
C GLY A 142 -13.85 -33.91 -9.69
N ILE A 143 -14.61 -33.09 -10.45
CA ILE A 143 -14.44 -32.96 -11.91
C ILE A 143 -13.09 -32.30 -12.24
N ILE A 144 -12.73 -31.24 -11.51
CA ILE A 144 -11.47 -30.52 -11.72
C ILE A 144 -10.27 -31.43 -11.44
N ASP A 145 -10.31 -32.15 -10.32
CA ASP A 145 -9.26 -33.09 -9.94
C ASP A 145 -9.09 -34.21 -10.99
N GLY A 146 -10.19 -34.84 -11.42
CA GLY A 146 -10.14 -35.85 -12.48
C GLY A 146 -9.65 -35.30 -13.83
N HIS A 147 -9.97 -34.04 -14.15
CA HIS A 147 -9.48 -33.39 -15.37
C HIS A 147 -7.97 -33.12 -15.30
N LEU A 148 -7.43 -32.79 -14.14
CA LEU A 148 -5.99 -32.58 -13.92
C LEU A 148 -5.18 -33.89 -14.00
N GLU A 149 -5.78 -35.03 -13.64
CA GLU A 149 -5.18 -36.34 -13.86
C GLU A 149 -5.03 -36.65 -15.36
N GLU A 150 -6.03 -36.29 -16.18
CA GLU A 150 -6.06 -36.55 -17.61
C GLU A 150 -5.23 -35.52 -18.42
N TYR A 151 -5.25 -34.26 -17.99
CA TYR A 151 -4.58 -33.13 -18.65
C TYR A 151 -3.72 -32.37 -17.63
N PRO A 152 -2.44 -32.74 -17.48
CA PRO A 152 -1.55 -32.11 -16.53
C PRO A 152 -1.40 -30.61 -16.81
N CYS A 153 -1.84 -29.78 -15.87
CA CYS A 153 -1.65 -28.34 -15.88
C CYS A 153 -0.17 -27.99 -15.60
N PRO A 154 0.39 -26.92 -16.21
CA PRO A 154 1.71 -26.42 -15.85
C PRO A 154 1.88 -26.22 -14.35
N VAL A 155 3.07 -26.50 -13.82
CA VAL A 155 3.35 -26.44 -12.37
C VAL A 155 3.12 -25.04 -11.79
N GLU A 156 3.35 -24.00 -12.60
CA GLU A 156 3.18 -22.60 -12.23
C GLU A 156 1.71 -22.24 -11.94
N ASP A 157 0.77 -22.89 -12.64
CA ASP A 157 -0.68 -22.63 -12.53
C ASP A 157 -1.39 -23.56 -11.53
N MET A 158 -0.72 -24.64 -11.09
CA MET A 158 -1.32 -25.69 -10.24
C MET A 158 -1.74 -25.18 -8.85
N TRP A 159 -1.03 -24.20 -8.29
CA TRP A 159 -1.34 -23.68 -6.96
C TRP A 159 -2.68 -22.93 -6.93
N GLY A 160 -3.01 -22.19 -8.00
CA GLY A 160 -4.30 -21.52 -8.12
C GLY A 160 -5.45 -22.53 -8.19
N VAL A 161 -5.27 -23.64 -8.89
CA VAL A 161 -6.28 -24.70 -8.99
C VAL A 161 -6.46 -25.44 -7.66
N ILE A 162 -5.38 -25.74 -6.94
CA ILE A 162 -5.44 -26.36 -5.61
C ILE A 162 -6.24 -25.47 -4.64
N GLU A 163 -6.01 -24.16 -4.66
CA GLU A 163 -6.73 -23.23 -3.79
C GLU A 163 -8.21 -23.11 -4.18
N ALA A 164 -8.53 -23.06 -5.47
CA ALA A 164 -9.91 -23.09 -5.94
C ALA A 164 -10.64 -24.37 -5.50
N VAL A 165 -10.00 -25.54 -5.64
CA VAL A 165 -10.56 -26.82 -5.17
C VAL A 165 -10.73 -26.81 -3.66
N ARG A 166 -9.77 -26.26 -2.90
CA ARG A 166 -9.87 -26.17 -1.43
C ARG A 166 -11.04 -25.31 -0.96
N GLN A 167 -11.40 -24.26 -1.69
CA GLN A 167 -12.58 -23.43 -1.40
C GLN A 167 -13.90 -24.19 -1.65
N MET A 168 -13.90 -25.17 -2.54
CA MET A 168 -15.07 -26.01 -2.85
C MET A 168 -15.16 -27.25 -1.95
N ASP A 169 -14.03 -27.92 -1.71
CA ASP A 169 -13.86 -29.12 -0.90
C ASP A 169 -12.49 -29.06 -0.19
N ALA A 170 -12.52 -28.71 1.09
CA ALA A 170 -11.31 -28.49 1.88
C ALA A 170 -10.46 -29.74 2.05
N GLU A 171 -11.07 -30.93 2.15
CA GLU A 171 -10.34 -32.19 2.33
C GLU A 171 -9.61 -32.57 1.04
N ARG A 172 -10.30 -32.44 -0.10
CA ARG A 172 -9.74 -32.75 -1.41
C ARG A 172 -8.65 -31.76 -1.84
N GLY A 173 -8.86 -30.46 -1.62
CA GLY A 173 -7.82 -29.46 -1.86
C GLY A 173 -6.56 -29.71 -1.01
N ALA A 174 -6.73 -30.15 0.24
CA ALA A 174 -5.59 -30.52 1.10
C ALA A 174 -4.88 -31.81 0.66
N GLU A 175 -5.58 -32.76 0.05
CA GLU A 175 -4.96 -33.93 -0.60
C GLU A 175 -4.11 -33.52 -1.81
N MET A 176 -4.70 -32.77 -2.76
CA MET A 176 -3.99 -32.25 -3.93
C MET A 176 -2.75 -31.42 -3.56
N TYR A 177 -2.87 -30.58 -2.51
CA TYR A 177 -1.75 -29.81 -1.97
C TYR A 177 -0.60 -30.71 -1.52
N ARG A 178 -0.90 -31.76 -0.75
CA ARG A 178 0.11 -32.69 -0.23
C ARG A 178 0.80 -33.44 -1.36
N GLU A 179 0.04 -33.93 -2.33
CA GLU A 179 0.58 -34.66 -3.48
C GLU A 179 1.46 -33.77 -4.38
N HIS A 180 0.99 -32.57 -4.70
CA HIS A 180 1.74 -31.64 -5.52
C HIS A 180 3.02 -31.18 -4.81
N ARG A 181 2.93 -30.83 -3.52
CA ARG A 181 4.08 -30.46 -2.69
C ARG A 181 5.08 -31.61 -2.54
N TYR A 182 4.61 -32.85 -2.43
CA TYR A 182 5.47 -34.05 -2.40
C TYR A 182 6.22 -34.23 -3.74
N ARG A 183 5.53 -34.02 -4.87
CA ARG A 183 6.08 -34.13 -6.23
C ARG A 183 7.12 -33.05 -6.52
N VAL A 184 6.86 -31.80 -6.13
CA VAL A 184 7.78 -30.67 -6.33
C VAL A 184 9.04 -30.79 -5.45
N ASN A 185 8.90 -31.26 -4.20
CA ASN A 185 10.00 -31.34 -3.24
C ASN A 185 10.71 -32.71 -3.21
N GLY A 186 10.51 -33.57 -4.21
CA GLY A 186 11.23 -34.84 -4.33
C GLY A 186 10.98 -35.82 -3.17
N GLY A 187 9.81 -35.78 -2.55
CA GLY A 187 9.36 -36.77 -1.58
C GLY A 187 9.65 -36.48 -0.10
N THR A 188 10.04 -35.25 0.26
CA THR A 188 10.16 -34.85 1.68
C THR A 188 9.11 -33.80 2.02
N VAL A 189 8.10 -34.18 2.80
CA VAL A 189 7.07 -33.26 3.33
C VAL A 189 7.41 -32.98 4.80
N TYR A 190 7.85 -31.76 5.09
CA TYR A 190 7.92 -31.25 6.46
C TYR A 190 6.53 -30.75 6.84
N ASP A 191 5.95 -31.37 7.87
CA ASP A 191 4.66 -30.98 8.43
C ASP A 191 4.86 -29.77 9.34
N VAL A 192 4.88 -28.57 8.77
CA VAL A 192 4.79 -27.31 9.51
C VAL A 192 3.71 -26.47 8.84
N VAL A 193 2.52 -26.52 9.42
CA VAL A 193 1.37 -25.71 9.03
C VAL A 193 1.52 -24.34 9.69
N ASP A 194 2.15 -23.39 8.99
CA ASP A 194 2.05 -21.96 9.32
C ASP A 194 0.82 -21.37 8.60
N ARG A 195 -0.34 -21.56 9.23
CA ARG A 195 -1.61 -20.80 9.25
C ARG A 195 -2.10 -20.03 7.99
N VAL A 196 -3.31 -20.36 7.52
CA VAL A 196 -4.22 -19.49 6.73
C VAL A 196 -5.48 -19.24 7.58
N GLU A 197 -5.89 -17.98 7.73
CA GLU A 197 -7.19 -17.61 8.33
C GLU A 197 -8.26 -17.54 7.24
N VAL A 198 -9.37 -18.23 7.47
CA VAL A 198 -10.62 -18.14 6.70
C VAL A 198 -11.66 -17.54 7.63
N GLU A 199 -12.16 -16.35 7.31
CA GLU A 199 -13.31 -15.75 7.99
C GLU A 199 -14.60 -16.33 7.38
N THR A 200 -15.41 -16.99 8.20
CA THR A 200 -16.81 -17.30 7.86
C THR A 200 -17.70 -16.81 9.01
N GLU A 201 -18.45 -15.75 8.76
CA GLU A 201 -19.51 -15.21 9.63
C GLU A 201 -20.86 -15.76 9.13
N PHE A 202 -21.80 -16.35 9.89
CA PHE A 202 -21.94 -16.65 11.33
C PHE A 202 -23.04 -17.71 11.52
N ALA A 203 -22.97 -18.47 12.62
CA ALA A 203 -24.07 -18.57 13.59
C ALA A 203 -23.62 -19.22 14.92
N ASP A 204 -23.67 -18.41 15.98
CA ASP A 204 -23.93 -18.73 17.39
C ASP A 204 -22.94 -19.59 18.21
N SER A 205 -21.97 -18.96 18.87
CA SER A 205 -21.79 -19.10 20.34
C SER A 205 -20.72 -18.15 20.92
N ASP A 206 -21.00 -17.65 22.12
CA ASP A 206 -20.39 -16.56 22.90
C ASP A 206 -18.90 -16.66 23.31
N THR A 207 -18.03 -17.41 22.62
CA THR A 207 -16.63 -17.56 23.09
C THR A 207 -15.62 -17.73 21.97
N ALA A 208 -15.05 -16.62 21.49
CA ALA A 208 -13.66 -16.59 20.98
C ALA A 208 -13.18 -15.14 20.80
N ARG A 209 -12.75 -14.50 21.90
CA ARG A 209 -11.79 -13.40 21.84
C ARG A 209 -10.40 -14.00 21.96
N ALA A 210 -9.53 -13.80 20.98
CA ALA A 210 -8.10 -14.00 21.15
C ALA A 210 -7.31 -12.88 20.46
N TRP A 211 -6.71 -12.02 21.29
CA TRP A 211 -5.56 -11.19 20.95
C TRP A 211 -4.31 -12.07 20.75
N VAL A 212 -3.24 -11.53 20.15
CA VAL A 212 -1.85 -11.44 20.72
C VAL A 212 -0.77 -11.30 19.63
N ASN A 213 -0.16 -10.11 19.59
CA ASN A 213 1.24 -9.75 19.91
C ASN A 213 2.46 -10.32 19.12
N LYS A 214 3.36 -9.38 18.80
CA LYS A 214 4.73 -9.52 18.28
C LYS A 214 5.70 -10.11 19.33
N HIS A 215 6.79 -10.70 18.86
CA HIS A 215 8.19 -10.74 19.37
C HIS A 215 8.81 -12.09 18.95
N GLY A 216 10.08 -12.27 18.62
CA GLY A 216 11.32 -11.55 18.87
C GLY A 216 12.43 -12.60 18.68
N LYS A 217 13.60 -12.20 18.17
CA LYS A 217 14.77 -13.08 18.01
C LYS A 217 15.12 -13.80 19.33
N SER A 218 15.52 -15.06 19.24
CA SER A 218 16.41 -15.71 20.22
C SER A 218 17.25 -16.76 19.51
N ALA A 219 18.57 -16.60 19.59
CA ALA A 219 19.57 -17.56 19.09
C ALA A 219 19.58 -18.83 19.98
N PRO A 220 19.92 -20.01 19.44
CA PRO A 220 20.07 -21.20 20.26
C PRO A 220 21.41 -21.17 20.99
N GLY A 221 21.36 -21.35 22.31
CA GLY A 221 22.54 -21.60 23.14
C GLY A 221 23.08 -23.01 22.92
N GLU A 222 24.39 -23.10 22.68
CA GLU A 222 25.17 -24.34 22.75
C GLU A 222 25.34 -24.77 24.22
N LYS A 223 25.19 -26.08 24.45
CA LYS A 223 25.79 -26.79 25.59
C LYS A 223 26.94 -27.62 25.07
#